data_AF-A0A0Q9XXN3-F1
#
_entry.id   AF-A0A0Q9XXN3-F1
#
_cell.length_a   1.000
_cell.length_b   1.000
_cell.length_c   1.000
_cell.angle_alpha   90.00
_cell.angle_beta   90.00
_cell.angle_gamma   90.00
#
_symmetry.space_group_name_H-M   'P 1'
#
loop_
_entity.id
_entity.type
_entity.pdbx_description
1 polymer ?
#
loop_
_entity_poly.entity_id
_entity_poly.type
_entity_poly.pdbx_seq_one_letter_code
_entity_poly.pdbx_strand_id
1 'polypeptide(L)'
;MSLDLGNMAAVQSTVDENAILGHLMWFSVGKQLVKSSDLLTTLQQAGLESSWMPNPIRSTDAFRRATKEIETKKATGQANVFDNYLIREVFADGSQIQRNIVVETVDQSGKRLDYDSQASVGQTLRLRQSSRYHHA
;
A
#
# COMPACT_ATOMS: atom_id res chain seq x y z
N MET A 1 4.20 27.92 44.51
CA MET A 1 2.86 27.30 44.64
C MET A 1 2.50 26.71 43.30
N SER A 2 2.27 25.39 43.26
CA SER A 2 1.84 24.66 42.06
C SER A 2 0.34 24.85 41.87
N LEU A 3 -0.10 25.27 40.69
CA LEU A 3 -1.52 25.31 40.34
C LEU A 3 -1.94 23.89 39.90
N ASP A 4 -2.83 23.28 40.68
CA ASP A 4 -3.48 22.02 40.33
C ASP A 4 -4.65 22.31 39.36
N LEU A 5 -4.60 21.70 38.18
CA LEU A 5 -5.51 21.90 37.05
C LEU A 5 -6.51 20.75 36.88
N GLY A 6 -6.58 19.82 37.85
CA GLY A 6 -7.29 18.54 37.71
C GLY A 6 -8.79 18.60 37.39
N ASN A 7 -9.46 19.75 37.57
CA ASN A 7 -10.92 19.88 37.40
C ASN A 7 -11.36 21.21 36.75
N MET A 8 -10.54 21.81 35.89
CA MET A 8 -10.93 23.05 35.20
C MET A 8 -11.58 22.75 33.85
N ALA A 9 -12.82 23.22 33.66
CA ALA A 9 -13.50 23.28 32.37
C ALA A 9 -13.73 24.76 32.01
N ALA A 10 -13.42 25.15 30.77
CA ALA A 10 -13.68 26.50 30.27
C ALA A 10 -14.80 26.47 29.22
N VAL A 11 -15.93 27.07 29.56
CA VAL A 11 -17.05 27.48 28.68
C VAL A 11 -17.46 28.86 29.23
N GLN A 12 -17.66 29.95 28.47
CA GLN A 12 -18.55 30.05 27.33
C GLN A 12 -18.28 31.26 26.42
N SER A 13 -18.37 30.96 25.12
CA SER A 13 -18.91 31.70 23.97
C SER A 13 -19.27 33.19 24.08
N THR A 14 -18.60 34.01 23.27
CA THR A 14 -19.13 35.26 22.74
C THR A 14 -18.94 35.29 21.21
N VAL A 15 -19.99 34.87 20.47
CA VAL A 15 -20.56 35.40 19.20
C VAL A 15 -19.56 35.97 18.15
N ASP A 16 -19.42 35.57 16.87
CA ASP A 16 -20.20 34.73 15.93
C ASP A 16 -19.37 34.35 14.65
N GLU A 17 -19.95 33.51 13.79
CA GLU A 17 -19.71 33.29 12.34
C GLU A 17 -18.58 32.40 11.76
N ASN A 18 -17.68 31.84 12.55
CA ASN A 18 -16.87 30.71 12.06
C ASN A 18 -16.93 29.58 13.08
N ALA A 19 -18.09 28.92 13.15
CA ALA A 19 -18.21 27.62 13.79
C ALA A 19 -17.18 26.70 13.14
N ILE A 20 -16.03 26.53 13.78
CA ILE A 20 -15.01 25.58 13.34
C ILE A 20 -15.68 24.22 13.38
N LEU A 21 -16.05 23.72 12.20
CA LEU A 21 -16.66 22.41 12.00
C LEU A 21 -15.57 21.35 12.22
N GLY A 22 -15.19 21.14 13.48
CA GLY A 22 -14.23 20.14 13.92
C GLY A 22 -12.78 20.41 13.54
N HIS A 23 -11.86 19.85 14.32
CA HIS A 23 -10.47 19.70 13.91
C HIS A 23 -10.36 18.42 13.08
N LEU A 24 -10.01 18.57 11.79
CA LEU A 24 -9.75 17.45 10.89
C LEU A 24 -8.39 16.86 11.24
N MET A 25 -8.38 15.98 12.25
CA MET A 25 -7.17 15.29 12.71
C MET A 25 -6.86 14.13 11.75
N TRP A 26 -5.98 14.38 10.78
CA TRP A 26 -5.47 13.35 9.89
C TRP A 26 -4.36 12.57 10.59
N PHE A 27 -4.72 11.49 11.29
CA PHE A 27 -3.74 10.52 11.74
C PHE A 27 -3.41 9.61 10.56
N SER A 28 -2.20 9.73 10.01
CA SER A 28 -1.62 8.67 9.20
C SER A 28 -1.32 7.50 10.13
N VAL A 29 -2.29 6.59 10.27
CA VAL A 29 -2.05 5.28 10.89
C VAL A 29 -0.94 4.62 10.08
N GLY A 30 0.17 4.30 10.73
CA GLY A 30 1.29 3.60 10.10
C GLY A 30 0.89 2.24 9.56
N LYS A 31 1.83 1.50 8.93
CA LYS A 31 1.61 0.16 8.35
C LYS A 31 1.23 -0.88 9.43
N GLN A 32 0.02 -0.79 9.96
CA GLN A 32 -0.53 -1.75 10.90
C GLN A 32 -1.26 -2.81 10.10
N LEU A 33 -0.89 -4.07 10.35
CA LEU A 33 -1.46 -5.21 9.64
C LEU A 33 -2.80 -5.56 10.30
N VAL A 34 -3.87 -4.96 9.80
CA VAL A 34 -5.23 -5.19 10.30
C VAL A 34 -5.90 -6.25 9.43
N LYS A 35 -6.40 -7.33 10.03
CA LYS A 35 -7.19 -8.31 9.29
C LYS A 35 -8.57 -7.73 8.99
N SER A 36 -9.13 -8.08 7.83
CA SER A 36 -10.47 -7.63 7.44
C SER A 36 -11.56 -8.02 8.45
N SER A 37 -11.40 -9.15 9.14
CA SER A 37 -12.28 -9.61 10.22
C SER A 37 -12.27 -8.68 11.43
N ASP A 38 -11.09 -8.19 11.77
CA ASP A 38 -10.86 -7.36 12.95
C ASP A 38 -11.47 -5.97 12.68
N LEU A 39 -11.29 -5.45 11.45
CA LEU A 39 -11.92 -4.22 11.00
C LEU A 39 -13.45 -4.29 11.06
N LEU A 40 -14.04 -5.40 10.58
CA LEU A 40 -15.50 -5.60 10.64
C LEU A 40 -15.99 -5.59 12.09
N THR A 41 -15.27 -6.27 12.98
CA THR A 41 -15.60 -6.32 14.41
C THR A 41 -15.56 -4.90 15.02
N THR A 42 -14.54 -4.11 14.70
CA THR A 42 -14.41 -2.73 15.19
C THR A 42 -15.53 -1.83 14.66
N LEU A 43 -15.92 -1.96 13.39
CA LEU A 43 -17.03 -1.20 12.81
C LEU A 43 -18.36 -1.52 13.52
N GLN A 44 -18.63 -2.80 13.74
CA GLN A 44 -19.84 -3.25 14.43
C GLN A 44 -19.89 -2.73 15.88
N GLN A 45 -18.75 -2.76 16.59
CA GLN A 45 -18.64 -2.20 17.94
C GLN A 45 -18.88 -0.68 17.98
N ALA A 46 -18.53 0.03 16.89
CA ALA A 46 -18.79 1.45 16.74
C ALA A 46 -20.24 1.77 16.29
N GLY A 47 -21.09 0.76 16.13
CA GLY A 47 -22.47 0.93 15.64
C GLY A 47 -22.57 1.24 14.15
N LEU A 48 -21.51 0.95 13.37
CA LEU A 48 -21.49 1.16 11.93
C LEU A 48 -21.89 -0.11 11.18
N GLU A 49 -22.69 0.08 10.14
CA GLU A 49 -23.15 -1.00 9.25
C GLU A 49 -22.00 -1.63 8.45
N SER A 50 -22.13 -2.92 8.12
CA SER A 50 -21.13 -3.64 7.33
C SER A 50 -20.95 -3.08 5.91
N SER A 51 -21.90 -2.30 5.41
CA SER A 51 -21.80 -1.58 4.12
C SER A 51 -20.66 -0.55 4.09
N TRP A 52 -20.17 -0.12 5.25
CA TRP A 52 -19.00 0.75 5.37
C TRP A 52 -17.68 -0.01 5.22
N MET A 53 -17.71 -1.35 5.11
CA MET A 53 -16.51 -2.13 4.83
C MET A 53 -15.94 -1.76 3.45
N PRO A 54 -14.61 -1.65 3.33
CA PRO A 54 -13.96 -1.59 2.04
C PRO A 54 -14.29 -2.83 1.20
N ASN A 55 -14.27 -2.67 -0.12
CA ASN A 55 -14.41 -3.80 -1.04
C ASN A 55 -13.36 -4.89 -0.75
N PRO A 56 -13.71 -6.17 -0.96
CA PRO A 56 -12.74 -7.26 -0.85
C PRO A 56 -11.51 -6.99 -1.72
N ILE A 57 -10.33 -7.34 -1.19
CA ILE A 57 -9.07 -7.18 -1.91
C ILE A 57 -9.13 -8.06 -3.17
N ARG A 58 -9.03 -7.42 -4.34
CA ARG A 58 -8.97 -8.13 -5.62
C ARG A 58 -7.66 -8.91 -5.70
N SER A 59 -7.72 -10.14 -6.18
CA SER A 59 -6.53 -10.99 -6.35
C SER A 59 -5.49 -10.35 -7.28
N THR A 60 -5.92 -9.58 -8.28
CA THR A 60 -5.04 -8.77 -9.14
C THR A 60 -4.20 -7.78 -8.34
N ASP A 61 -4.84 -7.07 -7.41
CA ASP A 61 -4.22 -5.97 -6.68
C ASP A 61 -3.31 -6.55 -5.59
N ALA A 62 -3.74 -7.63 -4.94
CA ALA A 62 -2.90 -8.41 -4.03
C ALA A 62 -1.65 -8.93 -4.74
N PHE A 63 -1.79 -9.53 -5.93
CA PHE A 63 -0.67 -10.02 -6.71
C PHE A 63 0.26 -8.90 -7.16
N ARG A 64 -0.27 -7.76 -7.61
CA ARG A 64 0.54 -6.59 -7.97
C ARG A 64 1.33 -6.05 -6.78
N ARG A 65 0.73 -6.00 -5.58
CA ARG A 65 1.40 -5.58 -4.34
C ARG A 65 2.50 -6.57 -3.95
N ALA A 66 2.17 -7.86 -3.85
CA ALA A 66 3.12 -8.90 -3.46
C ALA A 66 4.32 -8.96 -4.40
N THR A 67 4.10 -8.84 -5.71
CA THR A 67 5.19 -8.86 -6.67
C THR A 67 6.01 -7.57 -6.64
N LYS A 68 5.42 -6.40 -6.35
CA LYS A 68 6.17 -5.13 -6.21
C LYS A 68 7.21 -5.18 -5.09
N GLU A 69 6.97 -5.94 -4.03
CA GLU A 69 7.91 -6.10 -2.91
C GLU A 69 9.20 -6.85 -3.29
N ILE A 70 9.21 -7.56 -4.43
CA ILE A 70 10.39 -8.24 -4.96
C ILE A 70 11.42 -7.22 -5.49
N GLU A 71 11.00 -6.00 -5.83
CA GLU A 71 11.91 -4.99 -6.37
C GLU A 71 12.98 -4.62 -5.35
N THR A 72 14.24 -4.70 -5.77
CA THR A 72 15.37 -4.49 -4.87
C THR A 72 16.60 -3.96 -5.61
N LYS A 73 17.45 -3.24 -4.89
CA LYS A 73 18.73 -2.74 -5.38
C LYS A 73 19.84 -3.54 -4.73
N LYS A 74 20.75 -4.10 -5.53
CA LYS A 74 21.91 -4.86 -5.06
C LYS A 74 23.20 -4.23 -5.56
N ALA A 75 24.23 -4.21 -4.73
CA ALA A 75 25.57 -3.84 -5.16
C ALA A 75 26.13 -4.95 -6.07
N THR A 76 26.88 -4.58 -7.09
CA THR A 76 27.62 -5.51 -7.93
C THR A 76 29.03 -5.76 -7.37
N GLY A 77 29.84 -6.58 -8.04
CA GLY A 77 31.26 -6.74 -7.72
C GLY A 77 32.12 -5.51 -8.08
N GLN A 78 31.56 -4.52 -8.78
CA GLN A 78 32.25 -3.28 -9.15
C GLN A 78 31.87 -2.13 -8.20
N ALA A 79 32.87 -1.33 -7.84
CA ALA A 79 32.65 -0.16 -6.98
C ALA A 79 31.67 0.82 -7.66
N ASN A 80 30.69 1.31 -6.89
CA ASN A 80 29.70 2.30 -7.32
C ASN A 80 28.78 1.86 -8.48
N VAL A 81 28.67 0.56 -8.72
CA VAL A 81 27.76 -0.02 -9.71
C VAL A 81 26.74 -0.93 -9.02
N PHE A 82 25.47 -0.76 -9.37
CA PHE A 82 24.34 -1.45 -8.73
C PHE A 82 23.41 -2.07 -9.76
N ASP A 83 22.83 -3.22 -9.41
CA ASP A 83 21.76 -3.86 -10.16
C ASP A 83 20.42 -3.60 -9.47
N ASN A 84 19.49 -2.99 -10.20
CA ASN A 84 18.11 -2.83 -9.79
C ASN A 84 17.28 -3.96 -10.40
N TYR A 85 16.72 -4.80 -9.55
CA TYR A 85 15.74 -5.82 -9.93
C TYR A 85 14.36 -5.16 -9.88
N LEU A 86 13.71 -5.06 -11.02
CA LEU A 86 12.44 -4.34 -11.19
C LEU A 86 11.35 -5.29 -11.69
N ILE A 87 10.09 -5.01 -11.35
CA ILE A 87 8.96 -5.77 -11.85
C ILE A 87 8.23 -4.96 -12.91
N ARG A 88 8.14 -5.50 -14.12
CA ARG A 88 7.42 -4.89 -15.24
C ARG A 88 6.19 -5.72 -15.59
N GLU A 89 5.03 -5.06 -15.66
CA GLU A 89 3.81 -5.68 -16.16
C GLU A 89 3.93 -5.81 -17.68
N VAL A 90 3.75 -7.02 -18.19
CA VAL A 90 3.82 -7.33 -19.64
C VAL A 90 2.42 -7.39 -20.21
N PHE A 91 1.51 -8.03 -19.48
CA PHE A 91 0.14 -8.24 -19.91
C PHE A 91 -0.78 -8.38 -18.69
N ALA A 92 -1.99 -7.82 -18.79
CA ALA A 92 -3.05 -8.01 -17.81
C ALA A 92 -4.41 -7.98 -18.50
N ASP A 93 -5.20 -9.04 -18.32
CA ASP A 93 -6.60 -9.11 -18.71
C ASP A 93 -7.47 -9.65 -17.56
N GLY A 94 -8.77 -9.84 -17.80
CA GLY A 94 -9.71 -10.37 -16.80
C GLY A 94 -9.50 -11.85 -16.43
N SER A 95 -8.54 -12.54 -17.06
CA SER A 95 -8.23 -13.95 -16.84
C SER A 95 -6.83 -14.16 -16.26
N GLN A 96 -5.88 -13.29 -16.56
CA GLN A 96 -4.49 -13.46 -16.19
C GLN A 96 -3.73 -12.15 -16.12
N ILE A 97 -2.73 -12.14 -15.23
CA ILE A 97 -1.70 -11.10 -15.18
C ILE A 97 -0.34 -11.76 -15.34
N GLN A 98 0.49 -11.21 -16.23
CA GLN A 98 1.88 -11.57 -16.41
C GLN A 98 2.78 -10.38 -16.09
N ARG A 99 3.75 -10.61 -15.21
CA ARG A 99 4.82 -9.64 -14.90
C ARG A 99 6.19 -10.32 -15.02
N ASN A 100 7.17 -9.58 -15.51
CA ASN A 100 8.54 -10.05 -15.66
C ASN A 100 9.45 -9.33 -14.67
N ILE A 101 10.47 -10.04 -14.20
CA ILE A 101 11.59 -9.46 -13.46
C ILE A 101 12.63 -9.00 -14.48
N VAL A 102 13.00 -7.72 -14.45
CA VAL A 102 14.04 -7.13 -15.31
C VAL A 102 15.17 -6.58 -14.45
N VAL A 103 16.38 -6.53 -15.01
CA VAL A 103 17.56 -5.98 -14.32
C VAL A 103 18.03 -4.72 -15.04
N GLU A 104 18.29 -3.68 -14.27
CA GLU A 104 18.87 -2.43 -14.74
C GLU A 104 20.15 -2.16 -13.95
N THR A 105 21.28 -2.02 -14.65
CA THR A 105 22.55 -1.69 -14.02
C THR A 105 22.74 -0.17 -14.04
N VAL A 106 22.99 0.41 -12.88
CA VAL A 106 23.12 1.87 -12.67
C VAL A 106 24.40 2.21 -11.91
N ASP A 107 24.90 3.42 -12.12
CA ASP A 107 25.97 3.97 -11.28
C ASP A 107 25.46 4.51 -9.93
N GLN A 108 26.36 5.06 -9.12
CA GLN A 108 26.04 5.68 -7.83
C GLN A 108 25.12 6.91 -7.96
N SER A 109 25.17 7.61 -9.09
CA SER A 109 24.29 8.75 -9.39
C SER A 109 22.93 8.29 -9.94
N GLY A 110 22.70 6.99 -10.10
CA GLY A 110 21.48 6.42 -10.66
C GLY A 110 21.39 6.54 -12.18
N LYS A 111 22.48 6.90 -12.85
CA LYS A 111 22.55 6.90 -14.31
C LYS A 111 22.60 5.46 -14.79
N ARG A 112 21.70 5.13 -15.72
CA ARG A 112 21.63 3.83 -16.37
C ARG A 112 22.92 3.57 -17.17
N LEU A 113 23.57 2.46 -16.86
CA LEU A 113 24.75 1.95 -17.57
C LEU A 113 24.33 0.85 -18.55
N ASP A 114 23.40 -0.01 -18.15
CA ASP A 114 22.86 -1.09 -18.98
C ASP A 114 21.40 -1.38 -18.63
N TYR A 115 20.63 -1.84 -19.62
CA TYR A 115 19.24 -2.24 -19.45
C TYR A 115 18.87 -3.31 -20.46
N ASP A 116 18.70 -4.53 -19.97
CA ASP A 116 18.18 -5.60 -20.79
C ASP A 116 16.66 -5.74 -20.60
N SER A 117 15.93 -5.19 -21.58
CA SER A 117 14.46 -5.28 -21.65
C SER A 117 13.93 -6.69 -21.95
N GLN A 118 14.79 -7.57 -22.48
CA GLN A 118 14.48 -8.94 -22.86
C GLN A 118 15.04 -9.96 -21.85
N ALA A 119 15.95 -9.55 -20.96
CA ALA A 119 16.28 -10.29 -19.74
C ALA A 119 15.08 -10.28 -18.80
N SER A 120 14.08 -11.09 -19.10
CA SER A 120 13.46 -11.83 -18.01
C SER A 120 14.61 -12.61 -17.37
N VAL A 121 14.88 -12.41 -16.08
CA VAL A 121 15.82 -13.26 -15.33
C VAL A 121 15.17 -14.65 -15.18
N GLY A 122 14.93 -15.37 -16.28
CA GLY A 122 14.25 -16.68 -16.36
C GLY A 122 12.88 -16.80 -15.69
N GLN A 123 12.37 -15.76 -15.01
CA GLN A 123 11.22 -15.84 -14.12
C GLN A 123 10.11 -14.90 -14.58
N THR A 124 9.03 -15.53 -14.99
CA THR A 124 7.75 -14.90 -15.30
C THR A 124 6.81 -15.17 -14.13
N LEU A 125 6.24 -14.11 -13.55
CA LEU A 125 5.23 -14.20 -12.50
C LEU A 125 3.85 -14.18 -13.16
N ARG A 126 3.05 -15.22 -12.93
CA ARG A 126 1.70 -15.35 -13.50
C ARG A 126 0.66 -15.58 -12.41
N LEU A 127 -0.42 -14.81 -12.46
CA LEU A 127 -1.66 -15.10 -11.75
C LEU A 127 -2.70 -15.52 -12.80
N ARG A 128 -3.31 -16.71 -12.64
CA ARG A 128 -4.50 -17.11 -13.39
C ARG A 128 -5.73 -16.94 -12.50
N GLN A 129 -6.69 -16.17 -12.96
CA GLN A 129 -8.00 -16.04 -12.34
C GLN A 129 -8.88 -17.19 -12.84
N SER A 130 -9.07 -18.22 -12.01
CA SER A 130 -10.07 -19.24 -12.31
C SER A 130 -11.45 -18.63 -12.14
N SER A 131 -12.27 -18.64 -13.19
CA SER A 131 -13.69 -18.35 -13.10
C SER A 131 -14.40 -19.44 -12.28
N ARG A 132 -14.36 -19.31 -10.96
CA ARG A 132 -15.23 -20.02 -10.02
C ARG A 132 -15.74 -19.01 -9.00
N TYR A 133 -16.54 -18.07 -9.49
CA TYR A 133 -17.58 -17.45 -8.67
C TYR A 133 -18.89 -18.13 -9.07
N HIS A 134 -19.21 -19.23 -8.38
CA HIS A 134 -20.60 -19.66 -8.26
C HIS A 134 -21.17 -19.01 -7.00
N HIS A 135 -22.32 -18.39 -7.18
CA HIS A 135 -23.20 -17.93 -6.11
C HIS A 135 -23.36 -19.02 -5.04
N ALA A 136 -23.18 -18.62 -3.78
CA ALA A 136 -23.86 -19.16 -2.62
C ALA A 136 -23.89 -18.07 -1.55
#